data_AF-A0A225VVC0-F1
#
_entry.id   AF-A0A225VVC0-F1
#
_cell.length_a   1.000
_cell.length_b   1.000
_cell.length_c   1.000
_cell.angle_alpha   90.00
_cell.angle_beta   90.00
_cell.angle_gamma   90.00
#
_symmetry.space_group_name_H-M   'P 1'
#
loop_
_entity.id
_entity.type
_entity.pdbx_description
1 polymer ?
#
loop_
_entity_poly.entity_id
_entity_poly.type
_entity_poly.pdbx_seq_one_letter_code
_entity_poly.pdbx_strand_id
1 'polypeptide(L)'
;MRSLYLVAVAAIAAQASAVTNSTSKGALNGWYACYDYTFSDEEPSPGQDAECATYSAPLCYPGICETPDNVDSTKVEIFVKRLLATSGNPDSASNVWLMQGGPGAGSTQMESSMVDLHQRLEGAVNVYTMDHRGTGRSTLFNCVAAQATTTGTPWGDDLIAAEVPTCARDLQFKYGEFASFSVTSAATDLKTFISKYTNAEDTTTSWSPDTVMYMSDWDKTFGEIGDDFFALCDEDKGCKTHFATKKLNDTVQGLLEGFDKDPNSTCATIIKKSASCKEFNLPNYDANPIMYKRDEYWNKSATIPSHASVLLLSGKLDPQTHHKYADALLLALNGKNKELISFDYAPHGMISSTQMTAGDPSSPTCGVKLLESYVRNGGVLAKMGKSCVAQMPGFNLTVPLGYLHGLLGTDDAYEGVLKSRAQ
;
A
#
# COMPACT_ATOMS: atom_id res chain seq x y z
N MET A 1 9.90 28.76 -93.92
CA MET A 1 11.01 28.58 -92.94
C MET A 1 10.45 27.79 -91.77
N ARG A 2 11.24 26.82 -91.29
CA ARG A 2 10.87 25.67 -90.44
C ARG A 2 9.90 25.99 -89.28
N SER A 3 8.72 25.38 -89.29
CA SER A 3 7.86 25.23 -88.10
C SER A 3 8.35 24.02 -87.31
N LEU A 4 9.02 24.23 -86.18
CA LEU A 4 9.31 23.18 -85.21
C LEU A 4 8.04 22.88 -84.40
N TYR A 5 7.62 21.62 -84.40
CA TYR A 5 6.64 21.09 -83.46
C TYR A 5 7.31 20.92 -82.08
N LEU A 6 6.85 21.66 -81.07
CA LEU A 6 7.17 21.42 -79.66
C LEU A 6 5.97 20.68 -79.04
N VAL A 7 6.13 19.37 -78.83
CA VAL A 7 5.21 18.58 -78.01
C VAL A 7 5.58 18.80 -76.56
N ALA A 8 4.79 19.61 -75.84
CA ALA A 8 4.89 19.72 -74.39
C ALA A 8 4.11 18.56 -73.75
N VAL A 9 4.81 17.56 -73.21
CA VAL A 9 4.21 16.51 -72.37
C VAL A 9 4.04 17.10 -70.97
N ALA A 10 2.81 17.42 -70.60
CA ALA A 10 2.48 17.76 -69.21
C ALA A 10 2.46 16.46 -68.39
N ALA A 11 3.53 16.19 -67.64
CA ALA A 11 3.54 15.16 -66.63
C ALA A 11 2.74 15.64 -65.41
N ILE A 12 1.53 15.11 -65.23
CA ILE A 12 0.77 15.27 -63.99
C ILE A 12 1.47 14.39 -62.94
N ALA A 13 2.33 14.98 -62.13
CA ALA A 13 2.80 14.35 -60.90
C ALA A 13 1.64 14.38 -59.90
N ALA A 14 0.89 13.29 -59.83
CA ALA A 14 0.01 13.04 -58.69
C ALA A 14 0.91 12.85 -57.46
N GLN A 15 1.10 13.90 -56.67
CA GLN A 15 1.61 13.73 -55.31
C GLN A 15 0.56 12.94 -54.54
N ALA A 16 0.80 11.65 -54.39
CA ALA A 16 0.16 10.88 -53.33
C ALA A 16 0.68 11.45 -52.02
N SER A 17 -0.06 12.39 -51.43
CA SER A 17 0.10 12.75 -50.04
C SER A 17 -0.12 11.47 -49.25
N ALA A 18 0.96 10.88 -48.74
CA ALA A 18 0.86 9.86 -47.73
C ALA A 18 0.12 10.50 -46.56
N VAL A 19 -1.17 10.17 -46.42
CA VAL A 19 -1.90 10.39 -45.20
C VAL A 19 -1.16 9.54 -44.18
N THR A 20 -0.29 10.18 -43.41
CA THR A 20 0.21 9.59 -42.18
C THR A 20 -1.02 9.39 -41.32
N ASN A 21 -1.53 8.15 -41.31
CA ASN A 21 -2.38 7.69 -40.24
C ASN A 21 -1.53 7.84 -38.98
N SER A 22 -1.64 9.00 -38.35
CA SER A 22 -1.37 9.22 -36.94
C SER A 22 -2.24 8.21 -36.20
N THR A 23 -1.75 6.98 -36.07
CA THR A 23 -2.19 6.07 -35.04
C THR A 23 -1.94 6.82 -33.76
N SER A 24 -3.00 7.38 -33.17
CA SER A 24 -2.92 7.94 -31.83
C SER A 24 -2.26 6.86 -30.96
N LYS A 25 -1.05 7.13 -30.45
CA LYS A 25 -0.42 6.21 -29.48
C LYS A 25 -1.48 5.91 -28.43
N GLY A 26 -1.82 4.62 -28.27
CA GLY A 26 -2.81 4.20 -27.27
C GLY A 26 -2.41 4.71 -25.89
N ALA A 27 -3.37 4.84 -24.96
CA ALA A 27 -3.05 5.30 -23.61
C ALA A 27 -2.26 4.27 -22.78
N LEU A 28 -2.06 3.05 -23.29
CA LEU A 28 -1.14 2.06 -22.73
C LEU A 28 0.08 1.94 -23.64
N ASN A 29 1.29 1.99 -23.08
CA ASN A 29 2.54 1.94 -23.86
C ASN A 29 2.88 0.53 -24.40
N GLY A 30 2.20 -0.52 -23.92
CA GLY A 30 2.45 -1.92 -24.27
C GLY A 30 2.84 -2.75 -23.04
N TRP A 31 2.71 -4.06 -23.13
CA TRP A 31 3.19 -4.99 -22.11
C TRP A 31 4.61 -5.42 -22.43
N TYR A 32 5.49 -5.33 -21.44
CA TYR A 32 6.90 -5.70 -21.54
C TYR A 32 7.21 -6.75 -20.48
N ALA A 33 7.97 -7.79 -20.84
CA ALA A 33 8.52 -8.71 -19.85
C ALA A 33 9.34 -7.93 -18.81
N CYS A 34 9.11 -8.20 -17.53
CA CYS A 34 9.81 -7.58 -16.42
C CYS A 34 10.10 -8.62 -15.33
N TYR A 35 10.96 -8.25 -14.38
CA TYR A 35 11.25 -9.12 -13.24
C TYR A 35 10.05 -9.21 -12.30
N ASP A 36 9.85 -10.40 -11.74
CA ASP A 36 8.84 -10.65 -10.72
C ASP A 36 9.03 -9.70 -9.53
N TYR A 37 10.28 -9.53 -9.10
CA TYR A 37 10.71 -8.62 -8.02
C TYR A 37 11.51 -7.44 -8.58
N THR A 38 11.17 -6.23 -8.14
CA THR A 38 11.87 -4.99 -8.51
C THR A 38 13.22 -4.87 -7.82
N PHE A 39 13.28 -5.35 -6.58
CA PHE A 39 14.50 -5.43 -5.78
C PHE A 39 14.73 -6.90 -5.44
N SER A 40 15.88 -7.46 -5.81
CA SER A 40 16.30 -8.79 -5.37
C SER A 40 17.70 -8.70 -4.75
N ASP A 41 17.85 -9.27 -3.56
CA ASP A 41 19.16 -9.44 -2.91
C ASP A 41 19.97 -10.61 -3.54
N GLU A 42 19.35 -11.35 -4.45
CA GLU A 42 19.93 -12.48 -5.19
C GLU A 42 20.02 -12.17 -6.70
N GLU A 43 20.90 -12.90 -7.41
CA GLU A 43 20.96 -12.84 -8.88
C GLU A 43 19.59 -13.16 -9.49
N PRO A 44 19.19 -12.48 -10.58
CA PRO A 44 17.87 -12.65 -11.16
C PRO A 44 17.61 -14.13 -11.48
N SER A 45 16.64 -14.71 -10.77
CA SER A 45 16.07 -16.00 -11.12
C SER A 45 15.60 -15.96 -12.58
N PRO A 46 15.79 -17.03 -13.38
CA PRO A 46 15.42 -17.05 -14.79
C PRO A 46 13.89 -17.03 -15.08
N GLY A 47 13.05 -16.69 -14.10
CA GLY A 47 11.61 -16.46 -14.26
C GLY A 47 11.31 -14.99 -14.52
N GLN A 48 11.08 -14.62 -15.78
CA GLN A 48 10.44 -13.37 -16.15
C GLN A 48 9.01 -13.68 -16.59
N ASP A 49 8.18 -14.10 -15.63
CA ASP A 49 6.77 -14.42 -15.89
C ASP A 49 5.88 -13.17 -15.78
N ALA A 50 6.40 -12.10 -15.15
CA ALA A 50 5.71 -10.82 -15.03
C ALA A 50 5.79 -9.97 -16.31
N GLU A 51 4.70 -9.23 -16.56
CA GLU A 51 4.64 -8.18 -17.56
C GLU A 51 4.33 -6.83 -16.91
N CYS A 52 4.99 -5.79 -17.38
CA CYS A 52 4.86 -4.43 -16.88
C CYS A 52 4.44 -3.47 -18.00
N ALA A 53 3.70 -2.44 -17.65
CA ALA A 53 3.23 -1.40 -18.57
C ALA A 53 3.09 -0.04 -17.86
N THR A 54 2.98 1.00 -18.68
CA THR A 54 2.66 2.36 -18.24
C THR A 54 1.35 2.80 -18.90
N TYR A 55 0.38 3.13 -18.08
CA TYR A 55 -0.89 3.72 -18.46
C TYR A 55 -0.84 5.25 -18.32
N SER A 56 -1.14 5.95 -19.40
CA SER A 56 -1.25 7.41 -19.45
C SER A 56 -2.66 7.84 -19.08
N ALA A 57 -2.86 8.14 -17.80
CA ALA A 57 -4.12 8.62 -17.25
C ALA A 57 -4.22 10.16 -17.33
N PRO A 58 -5.44 10.73 -17.34
CA PRO A 58 -5.59 12.17 -17.19
C PRO A 58 -5.17 12.61 -15.78
N LEU A 59 -4.56 13.81 -15.69
CA LEU A 59 -4.25 14.43 -14.40
C LEU A 59 -5.53 14.66 -13.60
N CYS A 60 -6.55 15.26 -14.21
CA CYS A 60 -7.87 15.42 -13.64
C CYS A 60 -8.94 14.66 -14.41
N TYR A 61 -9.71 13.85 -13.68
CA TYR A 61 -10.89 13.19 -14.22
C TYR A 61 -12.12 14.12 -14.16
N PRO A 62 -12.99 14.08 -15.19
CA PRO A 62 -14.23 14.86 -15.20
C PRO A 62 -15.09 14.60 -13.96
N GLY A 63 -15.56 15.66 -13.32
CA GLY A 63 -16.38 15.60 -12.10
C GLY A 63 -15.58 15.49 -10.79
N ILE A 64 -14.27 15.28 -10.86
CA ILE A 64 -13.40 15.19 -9.66
C ILE A 64 -12.56 16.47 -9.50
N CYS A 65 -11.89 16.90 -10.57
CA CYS A 65 -11.15 18.16 -10.58
C CYS A 65 -11.05 18.75 -11.99
N GLU A 66 -10.59 19.99 -12.06
CA GLU A 66 -10.28 20.69 -13.30
C GLU A 66 -8.77 20.85 -13.43
N THR A 67 -8.23 20.59 -14.61
CA THR A 67 -6.81 20.81 -14.89
C THR A 67 -6.59 22.32 -15.08
N PRO A 68 -5.73 22.98 -14.27
CA PRO A 68 -5.42 24.39 -14.45
C PRO A 68 -4.72 24.64 -15.80
N ASP A 69 -4.93 25.80 -16.41
CA ASP A 69 -4.32 26.15 -17.70
C ASP A 69 -2.77 26.20 -17.66
N ASN A 70 -2.21 26.35 -16.46
CA ASN A 70 -0.79 26.58 -16.22
C ASN A 70 -0.01 25.35 -15.73
N VAL A 71 -0.58 24.14 -15.79
CA VAL A 71 0.17 22.92 -15.41
C VAL A 71 0.97 22.37 -16.60
N ASP A 72 2.16 21.85 -16.30
CA ASP A 72 3.11 21.36 -17.32
C ASP A 72 2.61 20.15 -18.10
N SER A 73 1.76 19.32 -17.49
CA SER A 73 1.21 18.12 -18.10
C SER A 73 -0.25 17.92 -17.68
N THR A 74 -1.09 17.59 -18.66
CA THR A 74 -2.48 17.22 -18.44
C THR A 74 -2.66 15.73 -18.17
N LYS A 75 -1.56 14.98 -18.06
CA LYS A 75 -1.54 13.53 -17.88
C LYS A 75 -0.55 13.11 -16.79
N VAL A 76 -0.84 11.96 -16.19
CA VAL A 76 0.05 11.24 -15.28
C VAL A 76 0.28 9.83 -15.81
N GLU A 77 1.46 9.32 -15.55
CA GLU A 77 1.87 7.95 -15.84
C GLU A 77 1.55 7.06 -14.64
N ILE A 78 0.97 5.90 -14.93
CA ILE A 78 0.55 4.91 -13.95
C ILE A 78 1.23 3.59 -14.28
N PHE A 79 2.13 3.14 -13.42
CA PHE A 79 2.80 1.86 -13.57
C PHE A 79 1.85 0.72 -13.20
N VAL A 80 1.82 -0.31 -14.04
CA VAL A 80 1.03 -1.53 -13.83
C VAL A 80 1.91 -2.74 -14.06
N LYS A 81 1.77 -3.75 -13.21
CA LYS A 81 2.44 -5.05 -13.33
C LYS A 81 1.40 -6.17 -13.27
N ARG A 82 1.62 -7.25 -14.03
CA ARG A 82 0.76 -8.44 -14.02
C ARG A 82 1.55 -9.73 -14.12
N LEU A 83 0.99 -10.80 -13.57
CA LEU A 83 1.31 -12.20 -13.83
C LEU A 83 0.10 -12.82 -14.53
N LEU A 84 0.25 -13.31 -15.75
CA LEU A 84 -0.87 -13.93 -16.47
C LEU A 84 -1.12 -15.36 -16.00
N ALA A 85 -2.35 -15.84 -16.17
CA ALA A 85 -2.68 -17.24 -15.92
C ALA A 85 -1.82 -18.15 -16.82
N THR A 86 -1.19 -19.16 -16.23
CA THR A 86 -0.38 -20.17 -16.92
C THR A 86 -1.09 -21.52 -17.06
N SER A 87 -2.09 -21.78 -16.21
CA SER A 87 -2.96 -22.97 -16.30
C SER A 87 -4.30 -22.63 -16.97
N GLY A 88 -4.24 -22.15 -18.22
CA GLY A 88 -5.45 -21.85 -19.00
C GLY A 88 -5.24 -20.75 -20.04
N ASN A 89 -6.34 -20.14 -20.47
CA ASN A 89 -6.30 -18.95 -21.31
C ASN A 89 -6.41 -17.68 -20.43
N PRO A 90 -5.39 -16.81 -20.41
CA PRO A 90 -5.44 -15.52 -19.72
C PRO A 90 -6.64 -14.65 -20.09
N ASP A 91 -7.16 -14.74 -21.31
CA ASP A 91 -8.30 -13.93 -21.76
C ASP A 91 -9.64 -14.34 -21.13
N SER A 92 -9.71 -15.53 -20.53
CA SER A 92 -10.90 -16.05 -19.85
C SER A 92 -10.66 -16.41 -18.38
N ALA A 93 -9.49 -16.06 -17.84
CA ALA A 93 -9.14 -16.32 -16.45
C ALA A 93 -9.66 -15.19 -15.54
N SER A 94 -10.05 -15.52 -14.31
CA SER A 94 -10.38 -14.49 -13.32
C SER A 94 -9.16 -13.63 -12.99
N ASN A 95 -9.40 -12.40 -12.55
CA ASN A 95 -8.37 -11.44 -12.16
C ASN A 95 -8.33 -11.23 -10.66
N VAL A 96 -7.12 -11.04 -10.11
CA VAL A 96 -6.91 -10.59 -8.75
C VAL A 96 -6.01 -9.35 -8.76
N TRP A 97 -6.46 -8.26 -8.17
CA TRP A 97 -5.70 -7.02 -8.00
C TRP A 97 -5.24 -6.91 -6.55
N LEU A 98 -3.92 -6.83 -6.34
CA LEU A 98 -3.32 -6.59 -5.03
C LEU A 98 -2.84 -5.15 -4.98
N MET A 99 -3.54 -4.32 -4.20
CA MET A 99 -3.27 -2.90 -4.11
C MET A 99 -2.54 -2.59 -2.81
N GLN A 100 -1.39 -1.94 -2.92
CA GLN A 100 -0.68 -1.49 -1.74
C GLN A 100 -1.45 -0.36 -1.03
N GLY A 101 -1.43 -0.42 0.31
CA GLY A 101 -1.94 0.64 1.19
C GLY A 101 -0.92 1.76 1.41
N GLY A 102 -1.01 2.46 2.53
CA GLY A 102 -0.14 3.59 2.86
C GLY A 102 -0.96 4.74 3.42
N PRO A 103 -0.98 5.94 2.82
CA PRO A 103 -0.64 6.32 1.44
C PRO A 103 0.86 6.45 1.15
N GLY A 104 1.24 6.54 -0.14
CA GLY A 104 2.61 6.87 -0.56
C GLY A 104 3.47 5.65 -0.94
N ALA A 105 3.14 4.44 -0.47
CA ALA A 105 3.90 3.24 -0.80
C ALA A 105 3.62 2.73 -2.22
N GLY A 106 4.68 2.38 -2.94
CA GLY A 106 4.59 1.70 -4.24
C GLY A 106 4.22 0.22 -4.11
N SER A 107 3.72 -0.38 -5.19
CA SER A 107 3.33 -1.78 -5.27
C SER A 107 4.49 -2.79 -5.21
N THR A 108 5.74 -2.33 -5.12
CA THR A 108 6.90 -3.22 -4.91
C THR A 108 6.70 -4.14 -3.70
N GLN A 109 6.04 -3.66 -2.65
CA GLN A 109 5.71 -4.44 -1.46
C GLN A 109 4.67 -5.55 -1.71
N MET A 110 3.92 -5.50 -2.82
CA MET A 110 2.94 -6.52 -3.20
C MET A 110 3.52 -7.63 -4.06
N GLU A 111 4.73 -7.48 -4.62
CA GLU A 111 5.28 -8.39 -5.62
C GLU A 111 5.48 -9.82 -5.08
N SER A 112 5.93 -9.95 -3.82
CA SER A 112 5.99 -11.25 -3.14
C SER A 112 4.61 -11.90 -2.99
N SER A 113 3.60 -11.12 -2.58
CA SER A 113 2.22 -11.59 -2.48
C SER A 113 1.62 -11.96 -3.84
N MET A 114 2.03 -11.28 -4.92
CA MET A 114 1.57 -11.62 -6.27
C MET A 114 2.08 -12.99 -6.70
N VAL A 115 3.39 -13.24 -6.51
CA VAL A 115 4.03 -14.50 -6.87
C VAL A 115 3.49 -15.65 -6.01
N ASP A 116 3.44 -15.48 -4.69
CA ASP A 116 2.92 -16.49 -3.77
C ASP A 116 1.46 -16.83 -4.08
N LEU A 117 0.60 -15.83 -4.33
CA LEU A 117 -0.79 -16.08 -4.67
C LEU A 117 -0.96 -16.77 -6.03
N HIS A 118 -0.21 -16.34 -7.05
CA HIS A 118 -0.24 -16.97 -8.38
C HIS A 118 0.17 -18.45 -8.31
N GLN A 119 1.24 -18.75 -7.56
CA GLN A 119 1.70 -20.11 -7.31
C GLN A 119 0.67 -20.94 -6.52
N ARG A 120 0.10 -20.38 -5.45
CA ARG A 120 -0.94 -21.04 -4.64
C ARG A 120 -2.19 -21.36 -5.43
N LEU A 121 -2.55 -20.51 -6.40
CA LEU A 121 -3.66 -20.72 -7.31
C LEU A 121 -3.27 -21.54 -8.55
N GLU A 122 -2.09 -22.16 -8.55
CA GLU A 122 -1.59 -23.04 -9.61
C GLU A 122 -1.57 -22.34 -10.98
N GLY A 123 -1.34 -21.02 -10.99
CA GLY A 123 -1.36 -20.20 -12.19
C GLY A 123 -2.73 -20.05 -12.86
N ALA A 124 -3.85 -20.31 -12.16
CA ALA A 124 -5.19 -20.32 -12.76
C ALA A 124 -5.82 -18.92 -12.95
N VAL A 125 -5.19 -17.88 -12.42
CA VAL A 125 -5.71 -16.50 -12.43
C VAL A 125 -4.66 -15.53 -12.95
N ASN A 126 -5.13 -14.40 -13.49
CA ASN A 126 -4.26 -13.26 -13.72
C ASN A 126 -4.12 -12.47 -12.41
N VAL A 127 -2.91 -12.12 -12.01
CA VAL A 127 -2.65 -11.29 -10.81
C VAL A 127 -2.08 -9.96 -11.25
N TYR A 128 -2.66 -8.85 -10.79
CA TYR A 128 -2.29 -7.49 -11.13
C TYR A 128 -1.90 -6.69 -9.90
N THR A 129 -1.08 -5.68 -10.12
CA THR A 129 -0.85 -4.58 -9.19
C THR A 129 -0.57 -3.29 -9.96
N MET A 130 -0.62 -2.16 -9.27
CA MET A 130 -0.22 -0.88 -9.84
C MET A 130 0.32 0.04 -8.75
N ASP A 131 1.20 0.94 -9.15
CA ASP A 131 1.58 2.06 -8.30
C ASP A 131 0.50 3.14 -8.45
N HIS A 132 -0.13 3.56 -7.35
CA HIS A 132 -1.10 4.64 -7.39
C HIS A 132 -0.47 5.92 -7.94
N ARG A 133 -1.27 6.80 -8.54
CA ARG A 133 -0.82 8.15 -8.89
C ARG A 133 -0.11 8.79 -7.69
N GLY A 134 1.07 9.36 -7.91
CA GLY A 134 1.87 9.96 -6.85
C GLY A 134 2.81 9.02 -6.10
N THR A 135 2.86 7.72 -6.45
CA THR A 135 3.65 6.72 -5.71
C THR A 135 4.57 5.90 -6.63
N GLY A 136 5.65 5.35 -6.07
CA GLY A 136 6.52 4.39 -6.74
C GLY A 136 7.00 4.82 -8.13
N ARG A 137 6.80 3.93 -9.10
CA ARG A 137 7.18 4.04 -10.52
C ARG A 137 6.13 4.74 -11.38
N SER A 138 4.99 5.12 -10.81
CA SER A 138 4.04 6.04 -11.45
C SER A 138 4.63 7.46 -11.48
N THR A 139 3.87 8.45 -11.93
CA THR A 139 4.23 9.87 -11.70
C THR A 139 4.29 10.11 -10.20
N LEU A 140 5.51 10.00 -9.66
CA LEU A 140 5.80 10.13 -8.25
C LEU A 140 5.52 11.56 -7.78
N PHE A 141 4.93 11.67 -6.60
CA PHE A 141 4.61 12.95 -5.99
C PHE A 141 5.85 13.54 -5.32
N ASN A 142 6.83 13.93 -6.16
CA ASN A 142 8.15 14.36 -5.73
C ASN A 142 8.35 15.88 -5.80
N CYS A 143 9.32 16.35 -5.02
CA CYS A 143 9.62 17.76 -4.80
C CYS A 143 11.03 18.11 -5.28
N VAL A 144 11.25 17.96 -6.59
CA VAL A 144 12.57 18.05 -7.24
C VAL A 144 13.19 19.43 -7.04
N ALA A 145 12.42 20.51 -7.17
CA ALA A 145 12.98 21.87 -7.03
C ALA A 145 13.31 22.18 -5.57
N ALA A 146 12.53 21.62 -4.63
CA ALA A 146 12.81 21.73 -3.20
C ALA A 146 14.01 20.88 -2.76
N GLN A 147 14.51 19.97 -3.62
CA GLN A 147 15.53 18.98 -3.29
C GLN A 147 15.17 18.13 -2.05
N ALA A 148 13.87 18.00 -1.78
CA ALA A 148 13.35 17.10 -0.77
C ALA A 148 13.41 15.66 -1.31
N THR A 149 13.43 14.67 -0.42
CA THR A 149 13.51 13.25 -0.79
C THR A 149 14.70 12.93 -1.72
N THR A 150 15.85 13.57 -1.50
CA THR A 150 17.08 13.31 -2.25
C THR A 150 18.05 12.47 -1.43
N THR A 151 18.98 11.76 -2.07
CA THR A 151 20.06 11.02 -1.38
C THR A 151 20.95 11.90 -0.49
N GLY A 152 20.82 13.23 -0.55
CA GLY A 152 21.47 14.18 0.35
C GLY A 152 20.73 14.40 1.68
N THR A 153 19.53 13.84 1.86
CA THR A 153 18.73 13.96 3.08
C THR A 153 19.04 12.81 4.05
N PRO A 154 18.83 12.97 5.37
CA PRO A 154 19.13 11.92 6.35
C PRO A 154 18.34 10.62 6.17
N TRP A 155 17.23 10.65 5.42
CA TRP A 155 16.34 9.52 5.19
C TRP A 155 16.29 9.10 3.71
N GLY A 156 17.20 9.62 2.87
CA GLY A 156 17.24 9.32 1.44
C GLY A 156 15.98 9.79 0.72
N ASP A 157 15.17 8.83 0.26
CA ASP A 157 13.97 9.09 -0.54
C ASP A 157 12.72 9.40 0.32
N ASP A 158 12.82 9.36 1.65
CA ASP A 158 11.73 9.72 2.54
C ASP A 158 11.73 11.22 2.88
N LEU A 159 10.53 11.80 2.98
CA LEU A 159 10.34 13.22 3.27
C LEU A 159 10.51 13.47 4.77
N ILE A 160 11.48 14.32 5.14
CA ILE A 160 11.55 14.80 6.53
C ILE A 160 10.63 16.00 6.74
N ALA A 161 10.15 16.15 7.96
CA ALA A 161 9.12 17.14 8.24
C ALA A 161 9.58 18.60 8.03
N ALA A 162 10.88 18.88 8.09
CA ALA A 162 11.46 20.19 7.76
C ALA A 162 11.39 20.54 6.27
N GLU A 163 11.26 19.55 5.38
CA GLU A 163 11.18 19.72 3.92
C GLU A 163 9.74 19.92 3.42
N VAL A 164 8.75 19.55 4.24
CA VAL A 164 7.32 19.67 3.92
C VAL A 164 6.93 21.06 3.39
N PRO A 165 7.38 22.19 3.98
CA PRO A 165 6.89 23.50 3.56
C PRO A 165 7.35 23.88 2.14
N THR A 166 8.61 23.60 1.80
CA THR A 166 9.17 23.88 0.48
C THR A 166 8.64 22.88 -0.55
N CYS A 167 8.50 21.61 -0.16
CA CYS A 167 7.90 20.57 -0.97
C CYS A 167 6.43 20.88 -1.32
N ALA A 168 5.62 21.32 -0.35
CA ALA A 168 4.23 21.71 -0.59
C ALA A 168 4.11 22.85 -1.61
N ARG A 169 5.01 23.84 -1.59
CA ARG A 169 5.03 24.93 -2.59
C ARG A 169 5.42 24.44 -3.98
N ASP A 170 6.40 23.54 -4.07
CA ASP A 170 6.83 22.93 -5.34
C ASP A 170 5.67 22.14 -5.98
N LEU A 171 5.00 21.30 -5.18
CA LEU A 171 3.85 20.51 -5.64
C LEU A 171 2.67 21.40 -6.04
N GLN A 172 2.37 22.46 -5.28
CA GLN A 172 1.32 23.41 -5.62
C GLN A 172 1.61 24.12 -6.94
N PHE A 173 2.86 24.47 -7.21
CA PHE A 173 3.27 25.07 -8.47
C PHE A 173 3.07 24.08 -9.64
N LYS A 174 3.45 22.82 -9.45
CA LYS A 174 3.43 21.78 -10.50
C LYS A 174 2.03 21.29 -10.84
N TYR A 175 1.17 21.12 -9.84
CA TYR A 175 -0.12 20.43 -9.99
C TYR A 175 -1.34 21.29 -9.64
N GLY A 176 -1.15 22.45 -9.03
CA GLY A 176 -2.25 23.24 -8.49
C GLY A 176 -2.91 22.52 -7.31
N GLU A 177 -4.24 22.34 -7.38
CA GLU A 177 -5.01 21.66 -6.34
C GLU A 177 -4.75 20.14 -6.35
N PHE A 178 -4.67 19.54 -5.16
CA PHE A 178 -4.28 18.14 -4.99
C PHE A 178 -5.42 17.12 -5.18
N ALA A 179 -6.61 17.54 -5.61
CA ALA A 179 -7.71 16.63 -5.93
C ALA A 179 -7.35 15.67 -7.08
N SER A 180 -6.41 16.09 -7.94
CA SER A 180 -5.77 15.23 -8.95
C SER A 180 -5.02 14.05 -8.35
N PHE A 181 -4.58 14.08 -7.09
CA PHE A 181 -3.94 12.96 -6.40
C PHE A 181 -4.81 12.35 -5.29
N SER A 182 -6.11 12.65 -5.29
CA SER A 182 -7.06 12.09 -4.32
C SER A 182 -7.26 10.58 -4.49
N VAL A 183 -7.78 9.93 -3.44
CA VAL A 183 -8.19 8.51 -3.48
C VAL A 183 -9.21 8.27 -4.58
N THR A 184 -10.12 9.21 -4.83
CA THR A 184 -11.13 9.12 -5.90
C THR A 184 -10.50 9.14 -7.28
N SER A 185 -9.49 10.00 -7.50
CA SER A 185 -8.71 10.01 -8.74
C SER A 185 -7.92 8.70 -8.93
N ALA A 186 -7.27 8.19 -7.88
CA ALA A 186 -6.55 6.92 -7.92
C ALA A 186 -7.48 5.72 -8.17
N ALA A 187 -8.65 5.67 -7.52
CA ALA A 187 -9.67 4.64 -7.77
C ALA A 187 -10.23 4.72 -9.19
N THR A 188 -10.30 5.93 -9.78
CA THR A 188 -10.73 6.12 -11.16
C THR A 188 -9.69 5.64 -12.17
N ASP A 189 -8.39 5.72 -11.86
CA ASP A 189 -7.34 5.07 -12.65
C ASP A 189 -7.57 3.56 -12.73
N LEU A 190 -7.68 2.92 -11.56
CA LEU A 190 -7.90 1.47 -11.46
C LEU A 190 -9.16 1.04 -12.21
N LYS A 191 -10.29 1.73 -11.96
CA LYS A 191 -11.56 1.47 -12.66
C LYS A 191 -11.42 1.60 -14.17
N THR A 192 -10.79 2.68 -14.63
CA THR A 192 -10.60 2.93 -16.07
C THR A 192 -9.71 1.87 -16.68
N PHE A 193 -8.62 1.50 -16.00
CA PHE A 193 -7.68 0.50 -16.47
C PHE A 193 -8.35 -0.87 -16.60
N ILE A 194 -9.01 -1.34 -15.54
CA ILE A 194 -9.78 -2.60 -15.55
C ILE A 194 -10.74 -2.61 -16.74
N SER A 195 -11.55 -1.56 -16.89
CA SER A 195 -12.57 -1.51 -17.95
C SER A 195 -12.02 -1.57 -19.39
N LYS A 196 -10.74 -1.22 -19.60
CA LYS A 196 -10.16 -1.05 -20.95
C LYS A 196 -9.07 -2.06 -21.29
N TYR A 197 -8.35 -2.55 -20.28
CA TYR A 197 -7.08 -3.27 -20.47
C TYR A 197 -7.00 -4.60 -19.73
N THR A 198 -8.03 -4.99 -18.96
CA THR A 198 -8.17 -6.37 -18.46
C THR A 198 -9.17 -7.14 -19.30
N ASN A 199 -9.24 -8.46 -19.07
CA ASN A 199 -10.37 -9.24 -19.57
C ASN A 199 -11.64 -8.85 -18.78
N ALA A 200 -12.81 -9.06 -19.36
CA ALA A 200 -14.09 -8.70 -18.75
C ALA A 200 -14.59 -9.77 -17.76
N GLU A 201 -13.68 -10.54 -17.17
CA GLU A 201 -13.97 -11.66 -16.28
C GLU A 201 -14.03 -11.23 -14.81
N ASP A 202 -14.44 -12.18 -13.96
CA ASP A 202 -14.52 -12.01 -12.51
C ASP A 202 -13.24 -11.40 -11.94
N THR A 203 -13.39 -10.31 -11.20
CA THR A 203 -12.27 -9.52 -10.69
C THR A 203 -12.38 -9.34 -9.19
N THR A 204 -11.38 -9.85 -8.46
CA THR A 204 -11.20 -9.60 -7.03
C THR A 204 -10.20 -8.46 -6.84
N THR A 205 -10.55 -7.47 -6.03
CA THR A 205 -9.67 -6.36 -5.65
C THR A 205 -9.41 -6.44 -4.15
N SER A 206 -8.14 -6.51 -3.77
CA SER A 206 -7.69 -6.57 -2.37
C SER A 206 -6.94 -5.29 -2.02
N TRP A 207 -7.41 -4.58 -1.00
CA TRP A 207 -6.79 -3.35 -0.49
C TRP A 207 -7.12 -3.16 1.00
N SER A 208 -6.38 -2.26 1.66
CA SER A 208 -6.66 -1.82 3.03
C SER A 208 -7.54 -0.56 3.01
N PRO A 209 -8.78 -0.61 3.50
CA PRO A 209 -9.70 0.54 3.48
C PRO A 209 -9.49 1.49 4.67
N ASP A 210 -9.45 2.80 4.41
CA ASP A 210 -9.20 3.83 5.43
C ASP A 210 -10.45 4.64 5.82
N THR A 211 -11.65 4.26 5.39
CA THR A 211 -12.88 5.09 5.41
C THR A 211 -13.30 5.66 6.77
N VAL A 212 -12.70 5.18 7.86
CA VAL A 212 -12.99 5.61 9.24
C VAL A 212 -11.72 5.84 10.09
N MET A 213 -10.53 5.64 9.52
CA MET A 213 -9.28 5.92 10.20
C MET A 213 -8.92 7.40 10.03
N TYR A 214 -8.58 8.06 11.14
CA TYR A 214 -7.99 9.39 11.10
C TYR A 214 -6.57 9.32 11.63
N MET A 215 -5.62 9.82 10.84
CA MET A 215 -4.21 9.88 11.26
C MET A 215 -4.02 10.69 12.55
N SER A 216 -4.94 11.61 12.87
CA SER A 216 -4.94 12.34 14.15
C SER A 216 -5.23 11.45 15.37
N ASP A 217 -5.84 10.29 15.16
CA ASP A 217 -6.20 9.35 16.22
C ASP A 217 -5.18 8.20 16.35
N TRP A 218 -4.08 8.24 15.58
CA TRP A 218 -3.11 7.15 15.55
C TRP A 218 -2.45 6.94 16.91
N ASP A 219 -1.97 8.00 17.56
CA ASP A 219 -1.36 7.90 18.90
C ASP A 219 -2.31 7.27 19.92
N LYS A 220 -3.59 7.65 19.88
CA LYS A 220 -4.62 7.06 20.73
C LYS A 220 -4.81 5.57 20.44
N THR A 221 -4.84 5.22 19.16
CA THR A 221 -5.07 3.85 18.69
C THR A 221 -3.89 2.94 19.04
N PHE A 222 -2.65 3.43 18.90
CA PHE A 222 -1.45 2.74 19.36
C PHE A 222 -1.44 2.59 20.89
N GLY A 223 -1.91 3.59 21.63
CA GLY A 223 -2.07 3.51 23.09
C GLY A 223 -3.07 2.42 23.50
N GLU A 224 -4.26 2.39 22.88
CA GLU A 224 -5.28 1.37 23.13
C GLU A 224 -4.76 -0.05 22.85
N ILE A 225 -4.10 -0.27 21.70
CA ILE A 225 -3.50 -1.57 21.39
C ILE A 225 -2.31 -1.90 22.30
N GLY A 226 -1.53 -0.90 22.71
CA GLY A 226 -0.46 -1.06 23.68
C GLY A 226 -0.97 -1.58 25.03
N ASP A 227 -2.07 -1.00 25.52
CA ASP A 227 -2.74 -1.45 26.75
C ASP A 227 -3.22 -2.91 26.63
N ASP A 228 -3.89 -3.25 25.53
CA ASP A 228 -4.37 -4.61 25.24
C ASP A 228 -3.20 -5.61 25.14
N PHE A 229 -2.14 -5.25 24.43
CA PHE A 229 -0.94 -6.07 24.29
C PHE A 229 -0.25 -6.29 25.64
N PHE A 230 -0.07 -5.25 26.45
CA PHE A 230 0.55 -5.38 27.76
C PHE A 230 -0.30 -6.18 28.75
N ALA A 231 -1.63 -6.14 28.62
CA ALA A 231 -2.52 -6.97 29.43
C ALA A 231 -2.30 -8.48 29.19
N LEU A 232 -1.90 -8.89 27.98
CA LEU A 232 -1.60 -10.30 27.67
C LEU A 232 -0.43 -10.86 28.49
N CYS A 233 0.44 -10.00 29.04
CA CYS A 233 1.49 -10.41 29.97
C CYS A 233 0.94 -11.10 31.22
N ASP A 234 -0.27 -10.75 31.67
CA ASP A 234 -0.90 -11.35 32.86
C ASP A 234 -1.31 -12.81 32.64
N GLU A 235 -1.53 -13.18 31.37
CA GLU A 235 -1.92 -14.51 30.90
C GLU A 235 -0.72 -15.36 30.48
N ASP A 236 0.34 -14.72 30.00
CA ASP A 236 1.58 -15.38 29.60
C ASP A 236 2.40 -15.84 30.81
N LYS A 237 2.76 -17.14 30.82
CA LYS A 237 3.48 -17.74 31.94
C LYS A 237 4.90 -17.21 32.12
N GLY A 238 5.57 -16.78 31.06
CA GLY A 238 6.92 -16.22 31.11
C GLY A 238 6.86 -14.78 31.57
N CYS A 239 6.16 -13.93 30.83
CA CYS A 239 6.07 -12.49 31.08
C CYS A 239 5.61 -12.18 32.51
N LYS A 240 4.53 -12.84 32.97
CA LYS A 240 3.96 -12.63 34.31
C LYS A 240 4.98 -12.76 35.44
N THR A 241 5.98 -13.63 35.30
CA THR A 241 6.99 -13.85 36.35
C THR A 241 7.89 -12.64 36.56
N HIS A 242 8.12 -11.85 35.51
CA HIS A 242 8.90 -10.62 35.57
C HIS A 242 8.09 -9.44 36.15
N PHE A 243 6.77 -9.52 36.11
CA PHE A 243 5.84 -8.49 36.57
C PHE A 243 4.98 -8.94 37.77
N ALA A 244 5.58 -9.74 38.66
CA ALA A 244 4.86 -10.38 39.78
C ALA A 244 4.32 -9.40 40.84
N THR A 245 4.96 -8.23 41.01
CA THR A 245 4.59 -7.23 42.02
C THR A 245 3.73 -6.09 41.47
N LYS A 246 3.89 -5.79 40.18
CA LYS A 246 3.21 -4.72 39.47
C LYS A 246 3.04 -5.14 38.02
N LYS A 247 1.82 -5.04 37.50
CA LYS A 247 1.52 -5.43 36.12
C LYS A 247 2.37 -4.66 35.12
N LEU A 248 2.61 -5.24 33.95
CA LEU A 248 3.39 -4.59 32.89
C LEU A 248 2.75 -3.24 32.51
N ASN A 249 1.42 -3.20 32.32
CA ASN A 249 0.75 -1.96 31.95
C ASN A 249 0.92 -0.86 33.02
N ASP A 250 0.63 -1.18 34.30
CA ASP A 250 0.84 -0.24 35.41
C ASP A 250 2.31 0.22 35.51
N THR A 251 3.26 -0.66 35.19
CA THR A 251 4.69 -0.37 35.20
C THR A 251 5.06 0.65 34.14
N VAL A 252 4.62 0.45 32.89
CA VAL A 252 4.85 1.37 31.78
C VAL A 252 4.15 2.71 32.03
N GLN A 253 2.87 2.69 32.43
CA GLN A 253 2.13 3.91 32.73
C GLN A 253 2.79 4.71 33.87
N GLY A 254 3.26 4.03 34.93
CA GLY A 254 3.98 4.68 36.01
C GLY A 254 5.32 5.31 35.58
N LEU A 255 6.00 4.72 34.59
CA LEU A 255 7.22 5.29 34.01
C LEU A 255 6.91 6.56 33.22
N LEU A 256 5.87 6.54 32.38
CA LEU A 256 5.42 7.70 31.61
C LEU A 256 4.99 8.85 32.54
N GLU A 257 4.18 8.58 33.56
CA GLU A 257 3.83 9.56 34.58
C GLU A 257 5.05 10.11 35.33
N GLY A 258 6.08 9.29 35.52
CA GLY A 258 7.35 9.71 36.10
C GLY A 258 8.07 10.73 35.22
N PHE A 259 8.10 10.51 33.91
CA PHE A 259 8.64 11.46 32.93
C PHE A 259 7.85 12.77 32.91
N ASP A 260 6.52 12.72 33.02
CA ASP A 260 5.68 13.92 33.05
C ASP A 260 5.85 14.73 34.34
N LYS A 261 6.02 14.04 35.49
CA LYS A 261 6.24 14.69 36.80
C LYS A 261 7.64 15.30 36.92
N ASP A 262 8.66 14.69 36.32
CA ASP A 262 10.02 15.23 36.28
C ASP A 262 10.61 15.19 34.84
N PRO A 263 10.22 16.14 33.99
CA PRO A 263 10.65 16.20 32.59
C PRO A 263 12.13 16.53 32.42
N ASN A 264 12.82 16.91 33.50
CA ASN A 264 14.26 17.20 33.51
C ASN A 264 15.08 16.09 34.19
N SER A 265 14.45 14.99 34.61
CA SER A 265 15.17 13.81 35.11
C SER A 265 16.19 13.32 34.07
N THR A 266 17.22 12.61 34.53
CA THR A 266 18.24 12.05 33.63
C THR A 266 17.61 11.18 32.54
N CYS A 267 16.63 10.34 32.89
CA CYS A 267 15.94 9.47 31.94
C CYS A 267 15.06 10.26 30.96
N ALA A 268 14.21 11.18 31.43
CA ALA A 268 13.38 12.00 30.55
C ALA A 268 14.24 12.85 29.60
N THR A 269 15.39 13.36 30.09
CA THR A 269 16.34 14.12 29.28
C THR A 269 16.97 13.25 28.18
N ILE A 270 17.30 11.99 28.46
CA ILE A 270 17.82 11.05 27.45
C ILE A 270 16.78 10.83 26.35
N ILE A 271 15.53 10.52 26.73
CA ILE A 271 14.43 10.31 25.78
C ILE A 271 14.18 11.57 24.94
N LYS A 272 14.05 12.73 25.59
CA LYS A 272 13.81 14.02 24.92
C LYS A 272 14.93 14.41 23.94
N LYS A 273 16.17 14.01 24.23
CA LYS A 273 17.34 14.27 23.36
C LYS A 273 17.56 13.17 22.33
N SER A 274 16.73 12.13 22.29
CA SER A 274 16.81 11.11 21.25
C SER A 274 16.63 11.73 19.86
N ALA A 275 17.25 11.12 18.86
CA ALA A 275 17.11 11.57 17.48
C ALA A 275 15.63 11.60 17.04
N SER A 276 14.85 10.61 17.48
CA SER A 276 13.42 10.49 17.20
C SER A 276 12.61 11.66 17.75
N CYS A 277 12.81 12.07 19.01
CA CYS A 277 12.05 13.21 19.58
C CYS A 277 12.43 14.56 18.96
N LYS A 278 13.66 14.71 18.44
CA LYS A 278 14.11 15.95 17.80
C LYS A 278 13.33 16.25 16.50
N GLU A 279 12.90 15.21 15.81
CA GLU A 279 12.21 15.29 14.52
C GLU A 279 10.79 15.87 14.61
N PHE A 280 10.11 15.65 15.73
CA PHE A 280 8.72 16.10 15.92
C PHE A 280 8.58 17.49 16.56
N ASN A 281 9.68 18.14 16.95
CA ASN A 281 9.65 19.49 17.51
C ASN A 281 9.64 20.56 16.41
N LEU A 282 8.59 20.57 15.60
CA LEU A 282 8.48 21.40 14.40
C LEU A 282 7.59 22.62 14.66
N PRO A 283 7.99 23.82 14.23
CA PRO A 283 7.11 24.97 14.22
C PRO A 283 6.00 24.79 13.17
N ASN A 284 4.90 25.52 13.34
CA ASN A 284 3.96 25.73 12.25
C ASN A 284 4.71 26.27 11.02
N TYR A 285 4.32 25.83 9.82
CA TYR A 285 4.97 26.23 8.59
C TYR A 285 4.07 27.14 7.74
N ASP A 286 4.70 28.07 7.03
CA ASP A 286 4.04 29.00 6.11
C ASP A 286 4.02 28.41 4.69
N ALA A 287 3.13 27.45 4.46
CA ALA A 287 2.76 26.93 3.14
C ALA A 287 1.34 26.37 3.19
N ASN A 288 0.70 26.29 2.02
CA ASN A 288 -0.59 25.60 1.92
C ASN A 288 -0.39 24.12 2.27
N PRO A 289 -1.32 23.52 3.01
CA PRO A 289 -1.25 22.11 3.31
C PRO A 289 -1.44 21.28 2.05
N ILE A 290 -0.75 20.14 1.96
CA ILE A 290 -0.93 19.16 0.90
C ILE A 290 -2.25 18.41 1.17
N MET A 291 -3.35 19.07 0.84
CA MET A 291 -4.72 18.60 1.10
C MET A 291 -5.62 18.91 -0.08
N TYR A 292 -6.67 18.11 -0.23
CA TYR A 292 -7.74 18.35 -1.19
C TYR A 292 -9.09 18.39 -0.47
N LYS A 293 -10.06 19.06 -1.09
CA LYS A 293 -11.42 19.12 -0.56
C LYS A 293 -12.04 17.73 -0.59
N ARG A 294 -12.80 17.43 0.45
CA ARG A 294 -13.69 16.25 0.49
C ARG A 294 -14.66 16.33 -0.68
N ASP A 295 -14.71 15.28 -1.46
CA ASP A 295 -15.58 15.18 -2.63
C ASP A 295 -16.94 14.53 -2.28
N GLU A 296 -17.72 14.21 -3.30
CA GLU A 296 -19.05 13.60 -3.14
C GLU A 296 -19.02 12.19 -2.53
N TYR A 297 -17.88 11.50 -2.56
CA TYR A 297 -17.69 10.14 -2.04
C TYR A 297 -17.27 10.14 -0.56
N TRP A 298 -16.80 11.28 -0.04
CA TRP A 298 -16.45 11.41 1.37
C TRP A 298 -17.65 11.11 2.30
N ASN A 299 -17.40 10.27 3.31
CA ASN A 299 -18.39 9.87 4.31
C ASN A 299 -19.69 9.29 3.68
N LYS A 300 -19.54 8.57 2.57
CA LYS A 300 -20.62 7.83 1.92
C LYS A 300 -20.45 6.34 2.09
N SER A 301 -21.55 5.68 2.40
CA SER A 301 -21.64 4.22 2.38
C SER A 301 -21.69 3.69 0.95
N ALA A 302 -20.78 2.78 0.61
CA ALA A 302 -20.88 2.02 -0.62
C ALA A 302 -21.99 0.97 -0.52
N THR A 303 -22.73 0.77 -1.61
CA THR A 303 -23.69 -0.34 -1.74
C THR A 303 -23.01 -1.50 -2.44
N ILE A 304 -23.09 -2.70 -1.85
CA ILE A 304 -22.57 -3.93 -2.43
C ILE A 304 -23.50 -4.35 -3.57
N PRO A 305 -23.04 -4.38 -4.83
CA PRO A 305 -23.83 -4.88 -5.94
C PRO A 305 -24.32 -6.33 -5.71
N SER A 306 -25.46 -6.71 -6.30
CA SER A 306 -26.05 -8.04 -6.10
C SER A 306 -25.17 -9.21 -6.54
N HIS A 307 -24.23 -8.96 -7.44
CA HIS A 307 -23.26 -9.93 -7.98
C HIS A 307 -21.90 -9.86 -7.29
N ALA A 308 -21.74 -9.02 -6.27
CA ALA A 308 -20.48 -8.82 -5.57
C ALA A 308 -20.57 -9.24 -4.10
N SER A 309 -19.42 -9.55 -3.52
CA SER A 309 -19.22 -9.86 -2.10
C SER A 309 -18.06 -9.03 -1.55
N VAL A 310 -18.02 -8.88 -0.22
CA VAL A 310 -16.93 -8.22 0.49
C VAL A 310 -16.42 -9.13 1.60
N LEU A 311 -15.14 -9.49 1.54
CA LEU A 311 -14.43 -10.13 2.65
C LEU A 311 -13.54 -9.09 3.34
N LEU A 312 -13.74 -8.90 4.64
CA LEU A 312 -12.86 -8.10 5.49
C LEU A 312 -12.03 -9.03 6.37
N LEU A 313 -10.73 -8.77 6.44
CA LEU A 313 -9.81 -9.44 7.36
C LEU A 313 -9.26 -8.38 8.31
N SER A 314 -9.26 -8.66 9.62
CA SER A 314 -8.77 -7.68 10.60
C SER A 314 -8.12 -8.33 11.82
N GLY A 315 -7.03 -7.73 12.29
CA GLY A 315 -6.34 -8.12 13.51
C GLY A 315 -6.81 -7.27 14.68
N LYS A 316 -7.04 -7.90 15.84
CA LYS A 316 -7.41 -7.17 17.06
C LYS A 316 -6.23 -6.47 17.72
N LEU A 317 -5.00 -6.87 17.42
CA LEU A 317 -3.77 -6.20 17.86
C LEU A 317 -3.14 -5.35 16.75
N ASP A 318 -3.94 -4.83 15.82
CA ASP A 318 -3.48 -3.96 14.75
C ASP A 318 -3.51 -2.48 15.21
N PRO A 319 -2.35 -1.85 15.49
CA PRO A 319 -2.33 -0.46 15.93
C PRO A 319 -2.52 0.54 14.78
N GLN A 320 -2.30 0.12 13.53
CA GLN A 320 -2.40 0.99 12.37
C GLN A 320 -3.84 1.05 11.86
N THR A 321 -4.47 -0.11 11.67
CA THR A 321 -5.85 -0.30 11.20
C THR A 321 -6.69 -1.02 12.25
N HIS A 322 -6.87 -0.37 13.41
CA HIS A 322 -7.55 -0.94 14.57
C HIS A 322 -8.92 -1.56 14.25
N HIS A 323 -9.18 -2.72 14.87
CA HIS A 323 -10.34 -3.58 14.60
C HIS A 323 -11.70 -2.86 14.57
N LYS A 324 -11.95 -1.90 15.48
CA LYS A 324 -13.13 -1.04 15.50
C LYS A 324 -13.46 -0.38 14.15
N TYR A 325 -12.45 -0.09 13.34
CA TYR A 325 -12.61 0.47 12.01
C TYR A 325 -13.12 -0.56 10.99
N ALA A 326 -12.70 -1.82 11.11
CA ALA A 326 -13.24 -2.92 10.31
C ALA A 326 -14.71 -3.20 10.66
N ASP A 327 -15.06 -3.18 11.94
CA ASP A 327 -16.46 -3.28 12.39
C ASP A 327 -17.31 -2.14 11.84
N ALA A 328 -16.83 -0.90 11.96
CA ALA A 328 -17.51 0.28 11.45
C ALA A 328 -17.69 0.22 9.92
N LEU A 329 -16.68 -0.20 9.18
CA LEU A 329 -16.77 -0.40 7.73
C LEU A 329 -17.78 -1.50 7.38
N LEU A 330 -17.71 -2.65 8.07
CA LEU A 330 -18.66 -3.74 7.86
C LEU A 330 -20.09 -3.23 8.07
N LEU A 331 -20.36 -2.45 9.11
CA LEU A 331 -21.68 -1.87 9.38
C LEU A 331 -22.08 -0.84 8.32
N ALA A 332 -21.17 0.03 7.89
CA ALA A 332 -21.43 1.11 6.94
C ALA A 332 -21.76 0.60 5.52
N LEU A 333 -21.21 -0.55 5.10
CA LEU A 333 -21.49 -1.12 3.78
C LEU A 333 -22.98 -1.51 3.64
N ASN A 334 -23.65 -1.00 2.61
CA ASN A 334 -25.04 -1.36 2.36
C ASN A 334 -25.13 -2.67 1.56
N GLY A 335 -25.55 -3.75 2.21
CA GLY A 335 -25.64 -5.07 1.59
C GLY A 335 -25.38 -6.18 2.61
N LYS A 336 -25.86 -7.40 2.32
CA LYS A 336 -25.70 -8.58 3.19
C LYS A 336 -24.58 -9.51 2.78
N ASN A 337 -24.10 -9.42 1.54
CA ASN A 337 -23.06 -10.31 1.01
C ASN A 337 -21.67 -9.83 1.44
N LYS A 338 -21.44 -9.83 2.75
CA LYS A 338 -20.20 -9.37 3.37
C LYS A 338 -19.89 -10.18 4.61
N GLU A 339 -18.61 -10.37 4.89
CA GLU A 339 -18.15 -11.10 6.06
C GLU A 339 -16.86 -10.49 6.60
N LEU A 340 -16.75 -10.43 7.93
CA LEU A 340 -15.53 -10.03 8.63
C LEU A 340 -14.95 -11.26 9.34
N ILE A 341 -13.70 -11.57 9.04
CA ILE A 341 -12.90 -12.56 9.76
C ILE A 341 -11.89 -11.81 10.62
N SER A 342 -11.92 -12.07 11.92
CA SER A 342 -11.10 -11.40 12.92
C SER A 342 -10.03 -12.34 13.47
N PHE A 343 -8.83 -11.82 13.66
CA PHE A 343 -7.70 -12.54 14.27
C PHE A 343 -7.36 -11.91 15.61
N ASP A 344 -7.41 -12.69 16.69
CA ASP A 344 -7.29 -12.15 18.05
C ASP A 344 -5.93 -11.52 18.34
N TYR A 345 -4.86 -12.05 17.74
CA TYR A 345 -3.49 -11.65 18.06
C TYR A 345 -2.68 -11.14 16.86
N ALA A 346 -3.32 -10.96 15.71
CA ALA A 346 -2.60 -10.54 14.50
C ALA A 346 -2.33 -9.03 14.53
N PRO A 347 -1.09 -8.60 14.21
CA PRO A 347 -0.74 -7.20 14.01
C PRO A 347 -1.07 -6.76 12.58
N HIS A 348 -0.68 -5.55 12.17
CA HIS A 348 -0.99 -5.00 10.86
C HIS A 348 -0.68 -5.91 9.66
N GLY A 349 -1.57 -5.92 8.65
CA GLY A 349 -1.37 -6.61 7.38
C GLY A 349 -1.73 -8.11 7.38
N MET A 350 -3.03 -8.45 7.41
CA MET A 350 -3.51 -9.83 7.63
C MET A 350 -2.98 -10.89 6.66
N ILE A 351 -2.72 -10.52 5.41
CA ILE A 351 -2.18 -11.45 4.40
C ILE A 351 -0.74 -11.87 4.75
N SER A 352 0.03 -11.02 5.43
CA SER A 352 1.43 -11.27 5.77
C SER A 352 1.68 -11.52 7.26
N SER A 353 0.75 -11.17 8.16
CA SER A 353 0.99 -11.17 9.62
C SER A 353 0.27 -12.29 10.40
N THR A 354 -0.36 -13.23 9.70
CA THR A 354 -1.15 -14.32 10.31
C THR A 354 -0.48 -15.68 10.16
N GLN A 355 0.81 -15.77 10.52
CA GLN A 355 1.62 -16.99 10.46
C GLN A 355 0.92 -18.17 11.13
N MET A 356 0.84 -19.29 10.40
CA MET A 356 0.26 -20.54 10.92
C MET A 356 1.21 -21.28 11.87
N THR A 357 2.51 -20.96 11.84
CA THR A 357 3.51 -21.54 12.74
C THR A 357 4.15 -20.43 13.57
N ALA A 358 4.04 -20.52 14.89
CA ALA A 358 4.57 -19.51 15.80
C ALA A 358 6.08 -19.35 15.64
N GLY A 359 6.55 -18.11 15.48
CA GLY A 359 7.97 -17.77 15.37
C GLY A 359 8.62 -18.10 14.02
N ASP A 360 7.88 -18.66 13.06
CA ASP A 360 8.36 -18.93 11.70
C ASP A 360 7.79 -17.90 10.72
N PRO A 361 8.58 -16.86 10.34
CA PRO A 361 8.14 -15.82 9.41
C PRO A 361 7.92 -16.36 7.98
N SER A 362 8.51 -17.51 7.63
CA SER A 362 8.34 -18.16 6.33
C SER A 362 7.12 -19.08 6.28
N SER A 363 6.44 -19.30 7.42
CA SER A 363 5.25 -20.15 7.44
C SER A 363 4.10 -19.53 6.64
N PRO A 364 3.27 -20.35 5.96
CA PRO A 364 2.07 -19.86 5.29
C PRO A 364 1.18 -19.11 6.28
N THR A 365 0.54 -18.03 5.82
CA THR A 365 -0.38 -17.26 6.66
C THR A 365 -1.82 -17.76 6.49
N CYS A 366 -2.66 -17.59 7.51
CA CYS A 366 -4.10 -17.86 7.35
C CYS A 366 -4.77 -16.83 6.43
N GLY A 367 -4.31 -15.57 6.46
CA GLY A 367 -4.81 -14.50 5.61
C GLY A 367 -4.67 -14.81 4.11
N VAL A 368 -3.52 -15.30 3.66
CA VAL A 368 -3.35 -15.70 2.26
C VAL A 368 -4.19 -16.93 1.91
N LYS A 369 -4.34 -17.90 2.83
CA LYS A 369 -5.23 -19.06 2.63
C LYS A 369 -6.70 -18.66 2.50
N LEU A 370 -7.15 -17.67 3.26
CA LEU A 370 -8.50 -17.13 3.14
C LEU A 370 -8.69 -16.40 1.81
N LEU A 371 -7.72 -15.59 1.37
CA LEU A 371 -7.76 -14.93 0.06
C LEU A 371 -7.78 -15.96 -1.07
N GLU A 372 -6.90 -16.95 -1.03
CA GLU A 372 -6.88 -18.08 -1.97
C GLU A 372 -8.26 -18.76 -2.03
N SER A 373 -8.82 -19.12 -0.88
CA SER A 373 -10.14 -19.75 -0.82
C SER A 373 -11.26 -18.83 -1.33
N TYR A 374 -11.17 -17.52 -1.12
CA TYR A 374 -12.14 -16.55 -1.62
C TYR A 374 -12.11 -16.50 -3.15
N VAL A 375 -10.91 -16.41 -3.73
CA VAL A 375 -10.69 -16.37 -5.18
C VAL A 375 -11.13 -17.67 -5.84
N ARG A 376 -10.69 -18.83 -5.33
CA ARG A 376 -11.06 -20.16 -5.88
C ARG A 376 -12.57 -20.40 -5.90
N ASN A 377 -13.32 -19.74 -5.02
CA ASN A 377 -14.77 -19.88 -4.93
C ASN A 377 -15.53 -18.74 -5.61
N GLY A 378 -14.89 -17.93 -6.46
CA GLY A 378 -15.53 -16.82 -7.18
C GLY A 378 -16.15 -15.79 -6.24
N GLY A 379 -15.49 -15.53 -5.11
CA GLY A 379 -15.98 -14.61 -4.08
C GLY A 379 -17.19 -15.12 -3.27
N VAL A 380 -17.63 -16.37 -3.44
CA VAL A 380 -18.79 -16.90 -2.70
C VAL A 380 -18.39 -17.22 -1.25
N LEU A 381 -18.66 -16.27 -0.34
CA LEU A 381 -18.30 -16.31 1.08
C LEU A 381 -18.69 -17.62 1.79
N ALA A 382 -19.88 -18.15 1.49
CA ALA A 382 -20.39 -19.38 2.11
C ALA A 382 -19.61 -20.64 1.73
N LYS A 383 -18.83 -20.62 0.64
CA LYS A 383 -18.02 -21.75 0.18
C LYS A 383 -16.56 -21.66 0.64
N MET A 384 -16.17 -20.58 1.30
CA MET A 384 -14.80 -20.41 1.75
C MET A 384 -14.41 -21.42 2.82
N GLY A 385 -13.23 -22.02 2.68
CA GLY A 385 -12.55 -22.75 3.73
C GLY A 385 -11.95 -21.78 4.74
N LYS A 386 -12.42 -21.87 6.00
CA LYS A 386 -12.03 -20.96 7.10
C LYS A 386 -11.33 -21.68 8.26
N SER A 387 -11.01 -22.96 8.09
CA SER A 387 -10.46 -23.81 9.14
C SER A 387 -9.12 -23.32 9.69
N CYS A 388 -8.34 -22.56 8.89
CA CYS A 388 -7.07 -22.00 9.34
C CYS A 388 -7.24 -21.05 10.54
N VAL A 389 -8.37 -20.37 10.67
CA VAL A 389 -8.62 -19.41 11.76
C VAL A 389 -8.62 -20.13 13.12
N ALA A 390 -9.26 -21.30 13.19
CA ALA A 390 -9.28 -22.13 14.41
C ALA A 390 -7.95 -22.85 14.69
N GLN A 391 -7.02 -22.86 13.72
CA GLN A 391 -5.70 -23.48 13.81
C GLN A 391 -4.59 -22.44 14.06
N MET A 392 -4.94 -21.16 14.19
CA MET A 392 -3.98 -20.12 14.50
C MET A 392 -3.24 -20.44 15.82
N PRO A 393 -1.92 -20.24 15.87
CA PRO A 393 -1.17 -20.46 17.10
C PRO A 393 -1.69 -19.54 18.21
N GLY A 394 -1.63 -20.03 19.45
CA GLY A 394 -1.89 -19.20 20.62
C GLY A 394 -0.85 -18.09 20.75
N PHE A 395 -1.23 -17.00 21.41
CA PHE A 395 -0.31 -15.92 21.72
C PHE A 395 0.85 -16.39 22.60
N ASN A 396 2.06 -15.89 22.33
CA ASN A 396 3.27 -16.21 23.07
C ASN A 396 4.18 -14.98 23.10
N LEU A 397 4.56 -14.52 24.30
CA LEU A 397 5.47 -13.38 24.48
C LEU A 397 6.96 -13.77 24.47
N THR A 398 7.27 -15.02 24.17
CA THR A 398 8.65 -15.45 23.93
C THR A 398 9.14 -14.87 22.61
N VAL A 399 10.02 -13.88 22.68
CA VAL A 399 10.62 -13.24 21.50
C VAL A 399 11.75 -14.12 20.96
N PRO A 400 11.77 -14.47 19.66
CA PRO A 400 12.89 -15.20 19.07
C PRO A 400 14.22 -14.44 19.20
N LEU A 401 15.32 -15.17 19.43
CA LEU A 401 16.66 -14.58 19.65
C LEU A 401 17.09 -13.60 18.55
N GLY A 402 16.79 -13.87 17.28
CA GLY A 402 17.12 -12.96 16.18
C GLY A 402 16.50 -11.56 16.36
N TYR A 403 15.27 -11.49 16.85
CA TYR A 403 14.61 -10.22 17.16
C TYR A 403 15.14 -9.59 18.45
N LEU A 404 15.44 -10.39 19.48
CA LEU A 404 16.04 -9.90 20.72
C LEU A 404 17.41 -9.23 20.45
N HIS A 405 18.25 -9.85 19.62
CA HIS A 405 19.55 -9.28 19.23
C HIS A 405 19.40 -8.07 18.31
N GLY A 406 18.54 -8.16 17.30
CA GLY A 406 18.37 -7.12 16.30
C GLY A 406 17.71 -5.86 16.84
N LEU A 407 16.71 -5.99 17.71
CA LEU A 407 15.89 -4.88 18.21
C LEU A 407 16.31 -4.43 19.62
N LEU A 408 16.53 -5.38 20.54
CA LEU A 408 16.75 -5.07 21.95
C LEU A 408 18.22 -5.18 22.38
N GLY A 409 19.08 -5.82 21.58
CA GLY A 409 20.50 -6.01 21.89
C GLY A 409 20.75 -6.86 23.14
N THR A 410 19.85 -7.79 23.46
CA THR A 410 19.88 -8.66 24.66
C THR A 410 19.54 -10.10 24.28
N ASP A 411 19.87 -11.07 25.13
CA ASP A 411 19.44 -12.47 25.00
C ASP A 411 18.05 -12.71 25.61
N ASP A 412 17.55 -11.76 26.40
CA ASP A 412 16.27 -11.85 27.11
C ASP A 412 15.59 -10.45 27.12
N ALA A 413 14.37 -10.36 26.59
CA ALA A 413 13.58 -9.12 26.55
C ALA A 413 13.30 -8.54 27.94
N TYR A 414 13.38 -9.35 28.99
CA TYR A 414 13.09 -8.95 30.36
C TYR A 414 14.35 -8.67 31.18
N GLU A 415 15.54 -8.92 30.62
CA GLU A 415 16.81 -8.57 31.24
C GLU A 415 17.39 -7.32 30.57
N GLY A 416 17.60 -6.25 31.37
CA GLY A 416 18.13 -4.96 30.89
C GLY A 416 19.63 -4.97 30.56
N VAL A 417 20.26 -6.13 30.38
CA VAL A 417 21.70 -6.26 30.14
C VAL A 417 21.96 -6.22 28.64
N LEU A 418 22.32 -5.03 28.13
CA LEU A 418 22.78 -4.87 26.76
C LEU A 418 24.06 -5.68 26.53
N LYS A 419 24.08 -6.48 25.46
CA LYS A 419 25.33 -7.04 24.95
C LYS A 419 26.00 -6.02 24.04
N SER A 420 27.31 -5.82 24.25
CA SER A 420 28.14 -5.16 23.25
C SER A 420 28.03 -5.94 21.95
N ARG A 421 27.68 -5.28 20.83
CA ARG A 421 27.74 -5.92 19.51
C ARG A 421 29.12 -6.57 19.37
N ALA A 422 29.15 -7.89 19.21
CA ALA A 422 30.36 -8.54 18.72
C ALA A 422 30.65 -7.91 17.34
N GLN A 423 31.87 -7.39 17.18
CA GLN A 423 32.34 -6.83 15.91
C GLN A 423 32.39 -7.89 14.83
#